data_AF-A0A2S6NF23-F1
#
_entry.id   AF-A0A2S6NF23-F1
#
_cell.length_a   1.000
_cell.length_b   1.000
_cell.length_c   1.000
_cell.angle_alpha   90.00
_cell.angle_beta   90.00
_cell.angle_gamma   90.00
#
_symmetry.space_group_name_H-M   'P 1'
#
loop_
_entity.id
_entity.type
_entity.pdbx_description
1 polymer ?
#
loop_
_entity_poly.entity_id
_entity_poly.type
_entity_poly.pdbx_seq_one_letter_code
_entity_poly.pdbx_strand_id
1 'polypeptide(L)'
;MGQVQVISGVERRRRWNDDQKRAIVAAAFAPGAVVAEVARRADINSGQIYRWRRDLQMSPPGFAEVVVSSVVGPSDISASMIDVALSDGTHVQIPATTPPELSNVAAARAAYYGAVASLLTNAGDSIETAYQAAVSAQQSVVDARQASAQIPDLIAKLTTATSAATSLLNAAKGAI
;
A
#
# COMPACT_ATOMS: atom_id res chain seq x y z
N MET A 1 36.99 -59.54 13.02
CA MET A 1 36.14 -59.49 11.80
C MET A 1 35.05 -58.46 12.05
N GLY A 2 35.27 -57.21 11.60
CA GLY A 2 34.38 -56.08 11.92
C GLY A 2 33.19 -56.03 10.97
N GLN A 3 31.98 -56.10 11.53
CA GLN A 3 30.73 -55.94 10.80
C GLN A 3 30.63 -54.54 10.19
N VAL A 4 30.57 -54.46 8.86
CA VAL A 4 30.26 -53.23 8.14
C VAL A 4 28.76 -53.21 7.95
N GLN A 5 28.07 -52.37 8.72
CA GLN A 5 26.64 -52.14 8.56
C GLN A 5 26.45 -51.05 7.49
N VAL A 6 26.05 -51.46 6.28
CA VAL A 6 25.71 -50.53 5.20
C VAL A 6 24.28 -50.05 5.40
N ILE A 7 24.11 -48.79 5.80
CA ILE A 7 22.81 -48.13 5.82
C ILE A 7 22.45 -47.76 4.37
N SER A 8 21.69 -48.62 3.67
CA SER A 8 21.11 -48.29 2.38
C SER A 8 19.91 -47.35 2.54
N GLY A 9 20.15 -46.15 3.05
CA GLY A 9 19.15 -45.08 3.06
C GLY A 9 19.00 -44.52 1.65
N VAL A 10 17.75 -44.46 1.16
CA VAL A 10 17.36 -43.81 -0.10
C VAL A 10 18.16 -42.52 -0.28
N GLU A 11 18.89 -42.47 -1.39
CA GLU A 11 19.78 -41.40 -1.87
C GLU A 11 19.61 -40.04 -1.15
N ARG A 12 20.42 -39.84 -0.10
CA ARG A 12 20.27 -38.79 0.94
C ARG A 12 20.45 -37.34 0.46
N ARG A 13 20.60 -37.10 -0.84
CA ARG A 13 20.69 -35.76 -1.43
C ARG A 13 19.98 -35.77 -2.78
N ARG A 14 18.65 -35.74 -2.75
CA ARG A 14 17.84 -35.48 -3.95
C ARG A 14 18.38 -34.22 -4.63
N ARG A 15 19.06 -34.40 -5.76
CA ARG A 15 19.60 -33.31 -6.56
C ARG A 15 18.44 -32.76 -7.37
N TRP A 16 18.00 -31.56 -7.01
CA TRP A 16 17.00 -30.85 -7.78
C TRP A 16 17.69 -30.18 -8.97
N ASN A 17 17.34 -30.59 -10.18
CA ASN A 17 17.73 -29.84 -11.37
C ASN A 17 16.92 -28.53 -11.43
N ASP A 18 17.37 -27.57 -12.24
CA ASP A 18 16.73 -26.26 -12.26
C ASP A 18 15.30 -26.33 -12.79
N ASP A 19 14.98 -27.23 -13.72
CA ASP A 19 13.61 -27.46 -14.20
C ASP A 19 12.66 -27.94 -13.08
N GLN A 20 13.11 -28.86 -12.24
CA GLN A 20 12.34 -29.38 -11.10
C GLN A 20 12.15 -28.31 -10.03
N LYS A 21 13.19 -27.51 -9.74
CA LYS A 21 13.07 -26.36 -8.85
C LYS A 21 12.03 -25.38 -9.38
N ARG A 22 12.06 -25.07 -10.69
CA ARG A 22 11.10 -24.18 -11.35
C ARG A 22 9.66 -24.71 -11.25
N ALA A 23 9.45 -26.00 -11.49
CA ALA A 23 8.14 -26.63 -11.38
C ALA A 23 7.57 -26.55 -9.95
N ILE A 24 8.41 -26.79 -8.93
CA ILE A 24 7.99 -26.71 -7.52
C ILE A 24 7.69 -25.28 -7.11
N VAL A 25 8.51 -24.32 -7.53
CA VAL A 25 8.27 -22.89 -7.27
C VAL A 25 6.97 -22.45 -7.94
N ALA A 26 6.74 -22.80 -9.21
CA ALA A 26 5.50 -22.47 -9.91
C ALA A 26 4.27 -23.08 -9.22
N ALA A 27 4.33 -24.34 -8.80
CA ALA A 27 3.24 -24.99 -8.07
C ALA A 27 2.95 -24.35 -6.70
N ALA A 28 3.98 -23.86 -6.01
CA ALA A 28 3.84 -23.21 -4.70
C ALA A 28 3.19 -21.83 -4.75
N PHE A 29 3.28 -21.12 -5.88
CA PHE A 29 2.75 -19.76 -6.06
C PHE A 29 1.60 -19.67 -7.08
N ALA A 30 1.03 -20.82 -7.47
CA ALA A 30 -0.21 -20.84 -8.25
C ALA A 30 -1.39 -20.26 -7.44
N PRO A 31 -2.40 -19.66 -8.08
CA PRO A 31 -3.59 -19.16 -7.39
C PRO A 31 -4.24 -20.24 -6.52
N GLY A 32 -4.45 -19.95 -5.23
CA GLY A 32 -5.04 -20.90 -4.27
C GLY A 32 -4.09 -21.97 -3.72
N ALA A 33 -2.82 -21.97 -4.11
CA ALA A 33 -1.82 -22.90 -3.58
C ALA A 33 -1.34 -22.51 -2.17
N VAL A 34 -1.09 -23.51 -1.33
CA VAL A 34 -0.49 -23.33 0.00
C VAL A 34 0.95 -23.83 -0.02
N VAL A 35 1.91 -22.92 0.16
CA VAL A 35 3.35 -23.22 0.09
C VAL A 35 3.76 -24.35 1.05
N ALA A 36 3.19 -24.40 2.25
CA ALA A 36 3.47 -25.45 3.23
C ALA A 36 3.03 -26.84 2.77
N GLU A 37 1.92 -26.93 2.03
CA GLU A 37 1.42 -28.18 1.47
C GLU A 37 2.32 -28.67 0.34
N VAL A 38 2.73 -27.76 -0.55
CA VAL A 38 3.65 -28.06 -1.66
C VAL A 38 5.02 -28.48 -1.13
N ALA A 39 5.51 -27.82 -0.08
CA ALA A 39 6.76 -28.17 0.60
C ALA A 39 6.71 -29.58 1.20
N ARG A 40 5.60 -29.94 1.86
CA ARG A 40 5.39 -31.28 2.42
C ARG A 40 5.35 -32.37 1.34
N ARG A 41 4.66 -32.12 0.23
CA ARG A 41 4.59 -33.06 -0.91
C ARG A 41 5.94 -33.26 -1.60
N ALA A 42 6.77 -32.22 -1.63
CA ALA A 42 8.10 -32.26 -2.21
C ALA A 42 9.19 -32.72 -1.24
N ASP A 43 8.85 -32.98 0.04
CA ASP A 43 9.76 -33.32 1.14
C ASP A 43 10.92 -32.32 1.30
N ILE A 44 10.58 -31.02 1.26
CA ILE A 44 11.52 -29.90 1.41
C ILE A 44 10.97 -28.87 2.38
N ASN A 45 11.86 -28.04 2.94
CA ASN A 45 11.45 -26.91 3.78
C ASN A 45 10.87 -25.77 2.90
N SER A 46 9.82 -25.11 3.35
CA SER A 46 9.24 -23.94 2.68
C SER A 46 10.29 -22.84 2.41
N GLY A 47 11.26 -22.64 3.31
CA GLY A 47 12.37 -21.69 3.11
C GLY A 47 13.24 -22.00 1.90
N GLN A 48 13.35 -23.28 1.50
CA GLN A 48 14.08 -23.70 0.31
C GLN A 48 13.37 -23.29 -0.98
N ILE A 49 12.03 -23.28 -0.99
CA ILE A 49 11.20 -22.82 -2.11
C ILE A 49 11.38 -21.31 -2.32
N TYR A 50 11.39 -20.51 -1.25
CA TYR A 50 11.64 -19.07 -1.35
C TYR A 50 13.06 -18.74 -1.84
N ARG A 51 14.06 -19.50 -1.39
CA ARG A 51 15.43 -19.36 -1.87
C ARG A 51 15.52 -19.66 -3.37
N TRP A 52 14.95 -20.78 -3.82
CA TRP A 52 14.90 -21.13 -5.24
C TRP A 52 14.13 -20.13 -6.08
N ARG A 53 13.04 -19.55 -5.56
CA ARG A 53 12.33 -18.48 -6.26
C ARG A 53 13.23 -17.27 -6.52
N ARG A 54 14.08 -16.92 -5.56
CA ARG A 54 15.09 -15.85 -5.71
C ARG A 54 16.18 -16.25 -6.71
N ASP A 55 16.74 -17.46 -6.57
CA ASP A 55 17.85 -17.94 -7.40
C ASP A 55 17.44 -18.16 -8.87
N LEU A 56 16.21 -18.60 -9.13
CA LEU A 56 15.70 -18.91 -10.47
C LEU A 56 15.09 -17.71 -11.21
N GLN A 57 15.04 -16.52 -10.59
CA GLN A 57 14.48 -15.29 -11.17
C GLN A 57 13.06 -15.48 -11.78
N MET A 58 12.29 -16.50 -11.34
CA MET A 58 10.97 -16.87 -11.88
C MET A 58 9.84 -15.89 -11.55
N SER A 59 10.21 -14.71 -11.08
CA SER A 59 9.51 -13.46 -11.25
C SER A 59 10.58 -12.40 -11.03
N PRO A 60 10.61 -11.29 -11.80
CA PRO A 60 11.30 -10.13 -11.30
C PRO A 60 10.70 -9.85 -9.90
N PRO A 61 11.49 -9.39 -8.91
CA PRO A 61 10.87 -8.67 -7.82
C PRO A 61 10.00 -7.60 -8.49
N GLY A 62 8.74 -7.46 -8.08
CA GLY A 62 7.92 -6.36 -8.56
C GLY A 62 8.55 -5.05 -8.09
N PHE A 63 9.53 -4.58 -8.84
CA PHE A 63 10.32 -3.37 -8.72
C PHE A 63 10.81 -3.10 -10.14
N ALA A 64 10.19 -2.13 -10.82
CA ALA A 64 10.83 -1.50 -11.96
C ALA A 64 12.04 -0.73 -11.40
N GLU A 65 13.23 -1.09 -11.86
CA GLU A 65 14.45 -0.35 -11.56
C GLU A 65 14.28 1.08 -12.08
N VAL A 66 14.17 2.05 -11.17
CA VAL A 66 14.34 3.46 -11.52
C VAL A 66 15.84 3.67 -11.65
N VAL A 67 16.30 3.78 -12.89
CA VAL A 67 17.66 4.25 -13.18
C VAL A 67 17.71 5.73 -12.82
N VAL A 68 18.28 6.06 -11.66
CA VAL A 68 18.70 7.43 -11.36
C VAL A 68 19.92 7.70 -12.21
N SER A 69 19.72 8.24 -13.40
CA SER A 69 20.82 8.81 -14.18
C SER A 69 21.18 10.15 -13.54
N SER A 70 22.37 10.24 -12.93
CA SER A 70 22.94 11.53 -12.55
C SER A 70 23.40 12.24 -13.82
N VAL A 71 22.48 12.87 -14.54
CA VAL A 71 22.85 13.86 -15.56
C VAL A 71 23.16 15.16 -14.84
N VAL A 72 24.45 15.33 -14.51
CA VAL A 72 25.04 16.66 -14.34
C VAL A 72 25.34 17.16 -15.75
N GLY A 73 24.46 17.99 -16.30
CA GLY A 73 24.66 18.66 -17.59
C GLY A 73 23.34 19.22 -18.15
N PRO A 74 23.30 20.48 -18.60
CA PRO A 74 22.05 21.19 -18.80
C PRO A 74 21.36 20.67 -20.06
N SER A 75 20.16 20.14 -19.91
CA SER A 75 19.24 19.97 -21.03
C SER A 75 18.02 20.81 -20.75
N ASP A 76 18.01 21.95 -21.45
CA ASP A 76 16.83 22.74 -21.74
C ASP A 76 15.70 21.82 -22.22
N ILE A 77 14.73 21.62 -21.35
CA ILE A 77 13.35 21.52 -21.79
C ILE A 77 12.52 22.25 -20.76
N SER A 78 11.92 23.35 -21.21
CA SER A 78 11.02 24.23 -20.47
C SER A 78 9.73 23.50 -20.06
N ALA A 79 9.85 22.45 -19.26
CA ALA A 79 8.75 21.91 -18.48
C ALA A 79 8.70 22.76 -17.22
N SER A 80 7.67 23.62 -17.10
CA SER A 80 7.40 24.29 -15.82
C SER A 80 7.42 23.25 -14.71
N MET A 81 8.35 23.40 -13.77
CA MET A 81 8.64 22.43 -12.74
C MET A 81 8.39 23.10 -11.40
N ILE A 82 7.54 22.50 -10.58
CA ILE A 82 7.30 22.98 -9.22
C ILE A 82 8.40 22.36 -8.35
N ASP A 83 9.27 23.20 -7.80
CA ASP A 83 10.27 22.77 -6.82
C ASP A 83 9.73 23.00 -5.41
N VAL A 84 9.61 21.92 -4.64
CA VAL A 84 9.16 21.95 -3.25
C VAL A 84 10.38 21.68 -2.37
N ALA A 85 10.83 22.72 -1.67
CA ALA A 85 11.89 22.61 -0.67
C ALA A 85 11.28 22.20 0.67
N LEU A 86 11.71 21.06 1.21
CA LEU A 86 11.38 20.61 2.56
C LEU A 86 12.40 21.18 3.55
N SER A 87 11.98 21.30 4.81
CA SER A 87 12.77 21.89 5.90
C SER A 87 14.04 21.10 6.29
N ASP A 88 14.20 19.88 5.78
CA ASP A 88 15.38 19.03 5.94
C ASP A 88 16.40 19.19 4.80
N GLY A 89 16.15 20.10 3.85
CA GLY A 89 16.99 20.33 2.68
C GLY A 89 16.69 19.41 1.50
N THR A 90 15.65 18.57 1.59
CA THR A 90 15.20 17.75 0.47
C THR A 90 14.46 18.61 -0.55
N HIS A 91 14.87 18.53 -1.82
CA HIS A 91 14.18 19.18 -2.94
C HIS A 91 13.36 18.17 -3.73
N VAL A 92 12.07 18.42 -3.86
CA VAL A 92 11.16 17.59 -4.65
C VAL A 92 10.75 18.36 -5.88
N GLN A 93 11.24 17.90 -7.03
CA GLN A 93 10.92 18.48 -8.32
C GLN A 93 9.75 17.74 -8.96
N ILE A 94 8.65 18.46 -9.20
CA ILE A 94 7.42 17.93 -9.80
C ILE A 94 7.25 18.54 -11.20
N PRO A 95 7.37 17.75 -12.28
CA PRO A 95 7.09 18.23 -13.63
C PRO A 95 5.60 18.57 -13.79
N ALA A 96 5.26 19.68 -14.46
CA ALA A 96 3.87 20.10 -14.70
C ALA A 96 3.03 19.11 -15.53
N THR A 97 3.65 18.12 -16.17
CA THR A 97 2.96 17.05 -16.92
C THR A 97 2.49 15.90 -16.03
N THR A 98 2.77 15.94 -14.72
CA THR A 98 2.39 14.87 -13.79
C THR A 98 0.89 14.92 -13.53
N PRO A 99 0.13 13.85 -13.86
CA PRO A 99 -1.28 13.75 -13.49
C PRO A 99 -1.46 13.95 -11.97
N PRO A 100 -2.45 14.74 -11.52
CA PRO A 100 -2.62 15.09 -10.11
C PRO A 100 -2.81 13.85 -9.22
N GLU A 101 -3.40 12.79 -9.75
CA GLU A 101 -3.53 11.50 -9.06
C GLU A 101 -2.18 10.84 -8.78
N LEU A 102 -1.26 10.86 -9.73
CA LEU A 102 0.09 10.31 -9.55
C LEU A 102 0.92 11.16 -8.58
N SER A 103 0.75 12.48 -8.61
CA SER A 103 1.38 13.40 -7.63
C SER A 103 0.89 13.12 -6.20
N ASN A 104 -0.42 13.00 -6.01
CA ASN A 104 -1.03 12.71 -4.70
C ASN A 104 -0.61 11.33 -4.18
N VAL A 105 -0.56 10.31 -5.04
CA VAL A 105 -0.11 8.96 -4.68
C VAL A 105 1.38 8.95 -4.33
N ALA A 106 2.22 9.67 -5.08
CA ALA A 106 3.65 9.78 -4.79
C ALA A 106 3.90 10.50 -3.45
N ALA A 107 3.18 11.60 -3.19
CA ALA A 107 3.26 12.34 -1.93
C ALA A 107 2.79 11.49 -0.73
N ALA A 108 1.64 10.80 -0.86
CA ALA A 108 1.13 9.91 0.17
C ALA A 108 2.10 8.76 0.48
N ARG A 109 2.73 8.20 -0.56
CA ARG A 109 3.69 7.11 -0.43
C ARG A 109 5.01 7.57 0.20
N ALA A 110 5.51 8.74 -0.17
CA ALA A 110 6.68 9.34 0.46
C ALA A 110 6.44 9.63 1.95
N ALA A 111 5.27 10.19 2.29
CA ALA A 111 4.87 10.40 3.68
C ALA A 111 4.78 9.08 4.48
N TYR A 112 4.20 8.03 3.87
CA TYR A 112 4.12 6.71 4.50
C TYR A 112 5.50 6.12 4.80
N TYR A 113 6.41 6.08 3.82
CA TYR A 113 7.74 5.50 4.04
C TYR A 113 8.62 6.36 4.95
N GLY A 114 8.48 7.70 4.91
CA GLY A 114 9.14 8.59 5.87
C GLY A 114 8.66 8.38 7.31
N ALA A 115 7.35 8.17 7.50
CA ALA A 115 6.79 7.81 8.80
C ALA A 115 7.30 6.43 9.27
N VAL A 116 7.31 5.42 8.40
CA VAL A 116 7.83 4.08 8.73
C VAL A 116 9.32 4.11 9.07
N ALA A 117 10.14 4.86 8.34
CA ALA A 117 11.55 5.04 8.67
C ALA A 117 11.74 5.74 10.02
N SER A 118 10.93 6.75 10.32
CA SER A 118 10.96 7.46 11.62
C SER A 118 10.53 6.56 12.79
N LEU A 119 9.48 5.74 12.59
CA LEU A 119 9.00 4.74 13.54
C LEU A 119 10.07 3.69 13.88
N LEU A 120 10.85 3.29 12.89
CA LEU A 120 11.93 2.31 13.06
C LEU A 120 13.18 2.89 13.73
N THR A 121 13.35 4.23 13.71
CA THR A 121 14.57 4.89 14.21
C THR A 121 14.39 5.47 15.62
N ASN A 122 13.18 5.83 16.06
CA ASN A 122 12.89 6.48 17.35
C ASN A 122 11.74 5.80 18.12
N ALA A 123 11.86 4.50 18.38
CA ALA A 123 10.75 3.56 18.61
C ALA A 123 9.87 3.72 19.88
N GLY A 124 9.84 4.86 20.56
CA GLY A 124 8.95 5.10 21.71
C GLY A 124 7.88 6.15 21.41
N ASP A 125 8.26 7.43 21.54
CA ASP A 125 7.31 8.54 21.54
C ASP A 125 6.73 8.85 20.16
N SER A 126 7.47 8.60 19.07
CA SER A 126 6.99 8.88 17.71
C SER A 126 5.95 7.85 17.24
N ILE A 127 6.01 6.62 17.76
CA ILE A 127 5.01 5.57 17.48
C ILE A 127 3.70 5.92 18.17
N GLU A 128 3.77 6.31 19.44
CA GLU A 128 2.60 6.69 20.21
C GLU A 128 1.93 7.94 19.61
N THR A 129 2.70 8.96 19.22
CA THR A 129 2.10 10.14 18.54
C THR A 129 1.47 9.81 17.20
N ALA A 130 2.09 8.94 16.40
CA ALA A 130 1.51 8.49 15.13
C ALA A 130 0.22 7.67 15.34
N TYR A 131 0.19 6.81 16.36
CA TYR A 131 -1.00 6.05 16.74
C TYR A 131 -2.14 6.98 17.20
N GLN A 132 -1.84 7.93 18.09
CA GLN A 132 -2.82 8.90 18.57
C GLN A 132 -3.36 9.79 17.44
N ALA A 133 -2.51 10.19 16.49
CA ALA A 133 -2.93 10.92 15.30
C ALA A 133 -3.85 10.08 14.38
N ALA A 134 -3.59 8.77 14.24
CA ALA A 134 -4.47 7.89 13.48
C ALA A 134 -5.83 7.69 14.16
N VAL A 135 -5.84 7.55 15.49
CA VAL A 135 -7.08 7.43 16.28
C VAL A 135 -7.91 8.71 16.20
N SER A 136 -7.29 9.89 16.33
CA SER A 136 -8.01 11.16 16.22
C SER A 136 -8.58 11.39 14.82
N ALA A 137 -7.82 11.04 13.77
CA ALA A 137 -8.31 11.09 12.40
C ALA A 137 -9.52 10.15 12.18
N GLN A 138 -9.46 8.94 12.73
CA GLN A 138 -10.58 7.99 12.68
C GLN A 138 -11.82 8.55 13.39
N GLN A 139 -11.65 9.20 14.55
CA GLN A 139 -12.75 9.82 15.28
C GLN A 139 -13.37 10.98 14.49
N SER A 140 -12.55 11.84 13.88
CA SER A 140 -13.05 12.92 13.02
C SER A 140 -13.88 12.39 11.83
N VAL A 141 -13.52 11.23 11.27
CA VAL A 141 -14.32 10.58 10.21
C VAL A 141 -15.66 10.07 10.76
N VAL A 142 -15.69 9.52 11.97
CA VAL A 142 -16.93 9.07 12.63
C VAL A 142 -17.84 10.27 12.90
N ASP A 143 -17.30 11.35 13.44
CA ASP A 143 -18.04 12.58 13.73
C ASP A 143 -18.65 13.17 12.45
N ALA A 144 -17.88 13.22 11.36
CA ALA A 144 -18.35 13.68 10.06
C ALA A 144 -19.49 12.81 9.51
N ARG A 145 -19.43 11.48 9.68
CA ARG A 145 -20.53 10.58 9.29
C ARG A 145 -21.77 10.82 10.13
N GLN A 146 -21.62 11.03 11.43
CA GLN A 146 -22.75 11.32 12.32
C GLN A 146 -23.41 12.66 11.99
N ALA A 147 -22.61 13.70 11.68
CA ALA A 147 -23.12 14.98 11.20
C ALA A 147 -23.86 14.82 9.86
N SER A 148 -23.30 14.05 8.92
CA SER A 148 -23.96 13.76 7.64
C SER A 148 -25.30 13.03 7.81
N ALA A 149 -25.39 12.11 8.78
CA ALA A 149 -26.63 11.39 9.08
C ALA A 149 -27.78 12.32 9.55
N GLN A 150 -27.47 13.53 10.04
CA GLN A 150 -28.49 14.51 10.44
C GLN A 150 -29.00 15.37 9.27
N ILE A 151 -28.30 15.40 8.14
CA ILE A 151 -28.66 16.23 6.97
C ILE A 151 -30.10 15.96 6.48
N PRO A 152 -30.57 14.71 6.35
CA PRO A 152 -31.95 14.45 5.89
C PRO A 152 -33.03 15.04 6.81
N ASP A 153 -32.83 14.98 8.13
CA ASP A 153 -33.76 15.54 9.10
C ASP A 153 -33.80 17.08 9.02
N LEU A 154 -32.63 17.72 8.88
CA LEU A 154 -32.53 19.16 8.67
C LEU A 154 -33.23 19.59 7.37
N ILE A 155 -33.07 18.83 6.28
CA ILE A 155 -33.78 19.08 5.02
C ILE A 155 -35.30 19.00 5.24
N ALA A 156 -35.79 17.96 5.92
CA ALA A 156 -37.22 17.79 6.19
C ALA A 156 -37.82 18.93 7.03
N LYS A 157 -37.08 19.42 8.04
CA LYS A 157 -37.46 20.60 8.82
C LYS A 157 -37.53 21.85 7.95
N LEU A 158 -36.54 22.04 7.07
CA LEU A 158 -36.48 23.19 6.19
C LEU A 158 -37.65 23.20 5.19
N THR A 159 -37.96 22.05 4.57
CA THR A 159 -39.12 21.93 3.66
C THR A 159 -40.45 22.21 4.36
N THR A 160 -40.58 21.77 5.63
CA THR A 160 -41.77 22.05 6.44
C THR A 160 -41.90 23.54 6.72
N ALA A 161 -40.81 24.20 7.12
CA ALA A 161 -40.78 25.64 7.36
C ALA A 161 -41.09 26.44 6.09
N THR A 162 -40.54 26.04 4.94
CA THR A 162 -40.84 26.68 3.64
C THR A 162 -42.31 26.54 3.29
N SER A 163 -42.90 25.36 3.45
CA SER A 163 -44.32 25.12 3.17
C SER A 163 -45.22 25.98 4.06
N ALA A 164 -44.89 26.11 5.35
CA ALA A 164 -45.61 26.97 6.28
C ALA A 164 -45.53 28.45 5.86
N ALA A 165 -44.33 28.93 5.48
CA ALA A 165 -44.15 30.30 5.00
C ALA A 165 -44.94 30.57 3.70
N THR A 166 -44.92 29.63 2.74
CA THR A 166 -45.72 29.73 1.50
C THR A 166 -47.22 29.76 1.80
N SER A 167 -47.69 28.94 2.75
CA SER A 167 -49.09 28.95 3.17
C SER A 167 -49.52 30.29 3.76
N LEU A 168 -48.70 30.87 4.64
CA LEU A 168 -48.97 32.19 5.23
C LEU A 168 -49.01 33.29 4.17
N LEU A 169 -48.10 33.24 3.20
CA LEU A 169 -48.08 34.20 2.09
C LEU A 169 -49.35 34.12 1.23
N ASN A 170 -49.81 32.90 0.91
CA ASN A 170 -51.03 32.71 0.13
C ASN A 170 -52.29 33.13 0.89
N ALA A 171 -52.35 32.85 2.20
CA ALA A 171 -53.44 33.31 3.06
C ALA A 171 -53.53 34.85 3.10
N ALA A 172 -52.39 35.54 3.20
CA ALA A 172 -52.34 37.00 3.19
C ALA A 172 -52.82 37.58 1.84
N LYS A 173 -52.47 36.94 0.71
CA LYS A 173 -52.94 37.36 -0.62
C LYS A 173 -54.45 37.18 -0.82
N GLY A 174 -55.06 36.17 -0.20
CA GLY A 174 -56.50 35.93 -0.30
C GLY A 174 -57.36 36.83 0.58
N ALA A 175 -56.75 37.61 1.47
CA ALA A 175 -57.45 38.52 2.39
C ALA A 175 -57.53 39.98 1.88
N ILE A 176 -56.97 40.27 0.70
CA ILE A 176 -56.99 41.58 0.01
C ILE A 176 -57.93 41.45 -1.19
#